data_AF-A0A7X2T3J0-F1
#
_entry.id   AF-A0A7X2T3J0-F1
#
_cell.length_a   1.000
_cell.length_b   1.000
_cell.length_c   1.000
_cell.angle_alpha   90.00
_cell.angle_beta   90.00
_cell.angle_gamma   90.00
#
_symmetry.space_group_name_H-M   'P 1'
#
loop_
_entity.id
_entity.type
_entity.pdbx_description
1 polymer ?
#
loop_
_entity_poly.entity_id
_entity_poly.type
_entity_poly.pdbx_seq_one_letter_code
_entity_poly.pdbx_strand_id
1 'polypeptide(L)'
;MNKEEILERSRKENKNQDIYEKEVIIQGNRYACIAVGVLATIFFVIQIFTGGDMNYRLYAVVFSMPMAEFWIKYIRMYKKHELLVAICYTVMVLIFSAVHIYGLVSASQIL
;
A
#
# COMPACT_ATOMS: atom_id res chain seq x y z
N MET A 1 -32.62 6.60 -29.13
CA MET A 1 -32.16 7.03 -27.80
C MET A 1 -31.51 8.40 -27.95
N ASN A 2 -31.95 9.40 -27.19
CA ASN A 2 -31.46 10.78 -27.31
C ASN A 2 -30.24 11.00 -26.38
N LYS A 3 -29.32 11.92 -26.73
CA LYS A 3 -28.11 12.22 -25.97
C LYS A 3 -28.40 12.58 -24.50
N GLU A 4 -29.43 13.40 -24.28
CA GLU A 4 -29.90 13.83 -22.96
C GLU A 4 -30.28 12.62 -22.09
N GLU A 5 -31.04 11.68 -22.65
CA GLU A 5 -31.50 10.46 -21.96
C GLU A 5 -30.32 9.55 -21.56
N ILE A 6 -29.28 9.48 -22.39
CA ILE A 6 -28.04 8.73 -22.10
C ILE A 6 -27.29 9.37 -20.93
N LEU A 7 -27.16 10.70 -20.95
CA LEU A 7 -26.43 11.44 -19.91
C LEU A 7 -27.16 11.37 -18.56
N GLU A 8 -28.50 11.47 -18.57
CA GLU A 8 -29.29 11.37 -17.35
C GLU A 8 -29.24 9.96 -16.74
N ARG A 9 -29.31 8.92 -17.57
CA ARG A 9 -29.10 7.53 -17.13
C ARG A 9 -27.70 7.31 -16.55
N SER A 10 -26.65 7.79 -17.25
CA SER A 10 -25.26 7.69 -16.76
C SER A 10 -25.05 8.41 -15.43
N ARG A 11 -25.61 9.62 -15.27
CA ARG A 11 -25.57 10.38 -14.01
C ARG A 11 -26.27 9.62 -12.88
N LYS A 12 -27.44 9.04 -13.15
CA LYS A 12 -28.19 8.26 -12.16
C LYS A 12 -27.45 7.00 -11.74
N GLU A 13 -26.87 6.27 -12.69
CA GLU A 13 -26.06 5.06 -12.44
C GLU A 13 -24.81 5.38 -11.61
N ASN A 14 -24.12 6.47 -11.94
CA ASN A 14 -22.90 6.89 -11.26
C ASN A 14 -23.14 7.74 -10.01
N LYS A 15 -24.40 7.90 -9.58
CA LYS A 15 -24.81 8.74 -8.44
C LYS A 15 -24.27 10.17 -8.54
N ASN A 16 -24.29 10.73 -9.75
CA ASN A 16 -23.73 12.04 -10.12
C ASN A 16 -22.22 12.20 -9.83
N GLN A 17 -21.48 11.11 -9.67
CA GLN A 17 -20.04 11.15 -9.47
C GLN A 17 -19.32 11.11 -10.82
N ASP A 18 -18.29 11.92 -10.98
CA ASP A 18 -17.42 11.88 -12.15
C ASP A 18 -16.51 10.63 -12.07
N ILE A 19 -16.74 9.69 -13.00
CA ILE A 19 -15.98 8.45 -13.08
C ILE A 19 -14.56 8.71 -13.56
N TYR A 20 -14.37 9.67 -14.47
CA TYR A 20 -13.05 10.03 -14.97
C TYR A 20 -12.20 10.63 -13.86
N GLU A 21 -12.76 11.52 -13.05
CA GLU A 21 -12.06 12.09 -11.89
C GLU A 21 -11.62 11.00 -10.90
N LYS A 22 -12.50 10.04 -10.59
CA LYS A 22 -12.15 8.90 -9.71
C LYS A 22 -11.02 8.06 -10.28
N GLU A 23 -11.04 7.75 -11.57
CA GLU A 23 -9.98 6.98 -12.22
C GLU A 23 -8.64 7.73 -12.20
N VAL A 24 -8.65 9.04 -12.44
CA VAL A 24 -7.47 9.90 -12.33
C VAL A 24 -6.91 9.86 -10.90
N ILE A 25 -7.76 9.95 -9.87
CA ILE A 25 -7.33 9.85 -8.47
C ILE A 25 -6.75 8.47 -8.15
N ILE A 26 -7.38 7.38 -8.60
CA ILE A 26 -6.88 6.01 -8.40
C ILE A 26 -5.51 5.83 -9.06
N GLN A 27 -5.34 6.34 -10.29
CA GLN A 27 -4.04 6.32 -10.97
C GLN A 27 -2.99 7.14 -10.23
N GLY A 28 -3.35 8.35 -9.78
CA GLY A 28 -2.48 9.21 -8.97
C GLY A 28 -2.00 8.50 -7.70
N ASN A 29 -2.92 7.86 -6.96
CA ASN A 29 -2.58 7.09 -5.76
C ASN A 29 -1.62 5.93 -6.06
N ARG A 30 -1.80 5.23 -7.19
CA ARG A 30 -0.88 4.17 -7.62
C ARG A 30 0.54 4.71 -7.83
N TYR A 31 0.67 5.83 -8.55
CA TYR A 31 1.97 6.46 -8.77
C TYR A 31 2.57 7.04 -7.48
N ALA A 32 1.75 7.56 -6.57
CA ALA A 32 2.20 8.00 -5.25
C ALA A 32 2.80 6.84 -4.44
N CYS A 33 2.13 5.68 -4.39
CA CYS A 33 2.66 4.48 -3.73
C CYS A 33 3.99 4.02 -4.36
N ILE A 34 4.10 4.05 -5.69
CA ILE A 34 5.36 3.71 -6.39
C ILE A 34 6.46 4.69 -6.00
N ALA A 35 6.20 6.01 -6.03
CA ALA A 35 7.18 7.03 -5.67
C ALA A 35 7.67 6.87 -4.23
N VAL A 36 6.75 6.61 -3.28
CA VAL A 36 7.09 6.34 -1.87
C VAL A 36 7.94 5.08 -1.75
N GLY A 37 7.57 3.99 -2.43
CA GLY A 37 8.34 2.74 -2.41
C GLY A 37 9.76 2.91 -2.96
N VAL A 38 9.91 3.65 -4.07
CA VAL A 38 11.22 3.96 -4.67
C VAL A 38 12.06 4.81 -3.73
N LEU A 39 11.54 5.91 -3.20
CA LEU A 39 12.27 6.78 -2.27
C LEU A 39 12.67 6.05 -0.99
N ALA A 40 11.77 5.26 -0.41
CA ALA A 40 12.06 4.47 0.78
C ALA A 40 13.18 3.44 0.52
N THR A 41 13.17 2.82 -0.67
CA THR A 41 14.22 1.88 -1.08
C THR A 41 15.56 2.58 -1.22
N ILE A 42 15.60 3.74 -1.88
CA ILE A 42 16.81 4.55 -2.04
C ILE A 42 17.39 4.92 -0.67
N PHE A 43 16.57 5.45 0.25
CA PHE A 43 17.04 5.83 1.57
C PHE A 43 17.56 4.66 2.39
N PHE A 44 16.93 3.49 2.29
CA PHE A 44 17.40 2.30 2.95
C PHE A 44 18.75 1.81 2.41
N VAL A 45 18.91 1.80 1.09
CA VAL A 45 20.18 1.42 0.46
C VAL A 45 21.28 2.39 0.89
N ILE A 46 21.02 3.70 0.85
CA ILE A 46 21.97 4.71 1.32
C ILE A 46 22.36 4.46 2.79
N GLN A 47 21.39 4.20 3.66
CA GLN A 47 21.66 3.96 5.08
C GLN A 47 22.57 2.76 5.31
N ILE A 48 22.38 1.66 4.58
CA ILE A 48 23.27 0.50 4.64
C ILE A 48 24.70 0.90 4.29
N PHE A 49 24.89 1.69 3.22
CA PHE A 49 26.22 2.11 2.78
C PHE A 49 26.87 3.17 3.68
N THR A 50 26.07 3.99 4.37
CA THR A 50 26.59 4.97 5.34
C THR A 50 26.82 4.39 6.74
N GLY A 51 26.66 3.07 6.92
CA GLY A 51 26.82 2.41 8.22
C GLY A 51 25.70 2.72 9.22
N GLY A 52 24.55 3.18 8.74
CA GLY A 52 23.35 3.37 9.55
C GLY A 52 22.61 2.06 9.79
N ASP A 53 21.81 2.02 10.84
CA ASP A 53 21.01 0.84 11.16
C ASP A 53 20.00 0.50 10.04
N MET A 54 19.80 -0.79 9.81
CA MET A 54 18.75 -1.27 8.91
C MET A 54 17.38 -0.78 9.38
N ASN A 55 16.75 0.09 8.59
CA ASN A 55 15.46 0.69 8.93
C ASN A 55 14.29 -0.27 8.68
N TYR A 56 14.19 -1.31 9.51
CA TYR A 56 13.08 -2.29 9.49
C TYR A 56 11.70 -1.63 9.66
N ARG A 57 11.63 -0.52 10.42
CA ARG A 57 10.42 0.30 10.54
C ARG A 57 9.92 0.83 9.19
N LEU A 58 10.83 1.33 8.36
CA LEU A 58 10.48 1.91 7.07
C LEU A 58 9.86 0.84 6.16
N TYR A 59 10.44 -0.36 6.14
CA TYR A 59 9.92 -1.45 5.33
C TYR A 59 8.64 -2.07 5.87
N ALA A 60 8.42 -2.10 7.19
CA ALA A 60 7.12 -2.47 7.73
C ALA A 60 6.01 -1.56 7.18
N VAL A 61 6.26 -0.25 7.11
CA VAL A 61 5.31 0.72 6.55
C VAL A 61 5.16 0.55 5.04
N VAL A 62 6.26 0.43 4.29
CA VAL A 62 6.19 0.27 2.83
C VAL A 62 5.44 -1.01 2.43
N PHE A 63 5.69 -2.14 3.09
CA PHE A 63 5.00 -3.40 2.80
C PHE A 63 3.54 -3.42 3.28
N SER A 64 3.15 -2.54 4.21
CA SER A 64 1.75 -2.42 4.62
C SER A 64 0.82 -1.91 3.51
N MET A 65 1.35 -1.15 2.55
CA MET A 65 0.59 -0.63 1.40
C MET A 65 0.09 -1.76 0.48
N PRO A 66 0.97 -2.61 -0.12
CA PRO A 66 0.52 -3.74 -0.93
C PRO A 66 -0.24 -4.76 -0.08
N MET A 67 0.11 -4.95 1.20
CA MET A 67 -0.68 -5.80 2.11
C MET A 67 -2.16 -5.39 2.12
N ALA A 68 -2.46 -4.12 2.36
CA ALA A 68 -3.83 -3.61 2.39
C ALA A 68 -4.51 -3.73 1.01
N GLU A 69 -3.79 -3.43 -0.08
CA GLU A 69 -4.31 -3.56 -1.44
C GLU A 69 -4.77 -5.00 -1.75
N PHE A 70 -3.92 -5.99 -1.45
CA PHE A 70 -4.22 -7.40 -1.72
C PHE A 70 -5.34 -7.94 -0.83
N TRP A 71 -5.46 -7.47 0.43
CA TRP A 71 -6.62 -7.79 1.27
C TRP A 71 -7.93 -7.25 0.68
N ILE A 72 -7.94 -6.00 0.21
CA ILE A 72 -9.14 -5.43 -0.43
C ILE A 72 -9.47 -6.18 -1.73
N LYS A 73 -8.47 -6.52 -2.55
CA LYS A 73 -8.67 -7.33 -3.76
C LYS A 73 -9.26 -8.69 -3.43
N TYR A 74 -8.74 -9.37 -2.41
CA TYR A 74 -9.28 -10.66 -1.99
C TYR A 74 -10.75 -10.54 -1.54
N ILE A 75 -11.07 -9.57 -0.67
CA ILE A 75 -12.44 -9.37 -0.15
C ILE A 75 -13.43 -9.05 -1.28
N ARG A 76 -13.01 -8.30 -2.31
CA ARG A 76 -13.89 -7.88 -3.41
C ARG A 76 -13.97 -8.89 -4.56
N MET A 77 -12.89 -9.62 -4.83
CA MET A 77 -12.78 -10.49 -6.01
C MET A 77 -12.83 -11.98 -5.67
N TYR A 78 -12.65 -12.35 -4.39
CA TYR A 78 -12.65 -13.72 -3.88
C TYR A 78 -11.67 -14.67 -4.60
N LYS A 79 -10.58 -14.13 -5.15
CA LYS A 79 -9.55 -14.91 -5.86
C LYS A 79 -8.50 -15.43 -4.89
N LYS A 80 -8.24 -16.75 -4.95
CA LYS A 80 -7.28 -17.43 -4.04
C LYS A 80 -5.84 -16.89 -4.13
N HIS A 81 -5.40 -16.47 -5.32
CA HIS A 81 -4.05 -15.91 -5.47
C HIS A 81 -3.89 -14.57 -4.74
N GLU A 82 -4.94 -13.74 -4.71
CA GLU A 82 -4.93 -12.46 -3.98
C GLU A 82 -4.78 -12.71 -2.47
N LEU A 83 -5.46 -13.75 -1.95
CA LEU A 83 -5.33 -14.16 -0.54
C LEU A 83 -3.90 -14.61 -0.22
N LEU A 84 -3.30 -15.44 -1.08
CA LEU A 84 -1.93 -15.92 -0.87
C LEU A 84 -0.97 -14.73 -0.77
N VAL A 85 -1.05 -13.80 -1.72
CA VAL A 85 -0.19 -12.61 -1.75
C VAL A 85 -0.45 -11.70 -0.54
N ALA A 86 -1.72 -11.52 -0.14
CA ALA A 86 -2.08 -10.77 1.06
C ALA A 86 -1.44 -11.36 2.32
N ILE A 87 -1.53 -12.69 2.50
CA ILE A 87 -0.91 -13.39 3.63
C ILE A 87 0.62 -13.22 3.62
N CYS A 88 1.26 -13.37 2.46
CA CYS A 88 2.70 -13.17 2.33
C CYS A 88 3.12 -11.77 2.79
N TYR A 89 2.46 -10.72 2.30
CA TYR A 89 2.76 -9.36 2.74
C TYR A 89 2.45 -9.12 4.22
N THR A 90 1.37 -9.71 4.76
CA THR A 90 1.08 -9.64 6.19
C THR A 90 2.20 -10.26 7.03
N VAL A 91 2.70 -11.43 6.64
CA VAL A 91 3.83 -12.07 7.33
C VAL A 91 5.08 -11.17 7.27
N MET A 92 5.39 -10.57 6.12
CA MET A 92 6.52 -9.65 6.00
C MET A 92 6.39 -8.43 6.92
N VAL A 93 5.21 -7.79 6.95
CA VAL A 93 4.95 -6.64 7.83
C VAL A 93 5.10 -7.04 9.30
N LEU A 94 4.59 -8.20 9.70
CA LEU A 94 4.72 -8.69 11.08
C LEU A 94 6.18 -8.97 11.46
N ILE A 95 6.95 -9.60 10.58
CA ILE A 95 8.38 -9.86 10.82
C ILE A 95 9.15 -8.54 10.99
N PHE A 96 9.00 -7.59 10.06
CA PHE A 96 9.70 -6.30 10.16
C PHE A 96 9.29 -5.50 11.38
N SER A 97 8.00 -5.53 11.74
CA SER A 97 7.50 -4.88 12.95
C SER A 97 8.07 -5.53 14.21
N ALA A 98 8.09 -6.87 14.28
CA ALA A 98 8.62 -7.61 15.41
C ALA A 98 10.13 -7.37 15.60
N VAL A 99 10.91 -7.39 14.53
CA VAL A 99 12.35 -7.07 14.56
C VAL A 99 12.59 -5.64 15.04
N HIS A 100 11.80 -4.68 14.54
CA HIS A 100 11.93 -3.30 14.98
C HIS A 100 11.59 -3.11 16.47
N ILE A 101 10.47 -3.68 16.93
CA ILE A 101 10.05 -3.59 18.33
C ILE A 101 11.06 -4.29 19.24
N TYR A 102 11.54 -5.47 18.86
CA TYR A 102 12.57 -6.17 19.62
C TYR A 102 13.83 -5.32 19.78
N GLY A 103 14.31 -4.70 18.69
CA GLY A 103 15.45 -3.78 18.74
C GLY A 103 15.24 -2.59 19.69
N LEU A 104 14.04 -2.00 19.69
CA LEU A 104 13.70 -0.90 20.62
C LEU A 104 13.70 -1.36 22.08
N VAL A 105 13.08 -2.51 22.36
CA VAL A 105 13.00 -3.06 23.72
C VAL A 105 14.39 -3.42 24.23
N SER A 106 15.19 -4.12 23.43
CA SER A 106 16.56 -4.49 23.83
C SER A 106 17.45 -3.28 24.08
N ALA A 107 17.34 -2.22 23.25
CA ALA A 107 18.07 -0.99 23.48
C ALA A 107 17.65 -0.29 24.79
N SER A 108 16.34 -0.34 25.13
CA SER A 108 15.82 0.28 26.36
C SER A 108 16.21 -0.45 27.65
N GLN A 109 16.57 -1.73 27.59
CA GLN A 109 17.01 -2.51 28.76
C GLN A 109 18.51 -2.34 29.08
N ILE A 110 19.28 -1.79 28.14
CA ILE A 110 20.72 -1.57 28.28
C ILE A 110 21.02 -0.18 28.89
N LEU A 111 20.06 0.74 28.84
CA LEU A 111 20.14 2.09 29.42
C LEU A 111 19.64 2.12 30.86
#